data_AF-A0ABC9TS63-F1
#
_entry.id   AF-A0ABC9TS63-F1
#
_cell.length_a   1.000
_cell.length_b   1.000
_cell.length_c   1.000
_cell.angle_alpha   90.00
_cell.angle_beta   90.00
_cell.angle_gamma   90.00
#
_symmetry.space_group_name_H-M   'P 1'
#
loop_
_entity.id
_entity.type
_entity.pdbx_description
1 polymer ?
#
loop_
_entity_poly.entity_id
_entity_poly.type
_entity_poly.pdbx_seq_one_letter_code
_entity_poly.pdbx_strand_id
1 'polypeptide(L)'
;MKALVIYDSTGRIWNIIYGEETVPQGLTSMFVDIPDGAALERIDVTDSENPKPVFSYLPESGIGILQTKAADLEEQLTDTQVALTEQYEVNLALSEEVTNLQNAVCELYEGGTE
;
A
#
# COMPACT_ATOMS: atom_id res chain seq x y z
N MET A 1 3.40 -15.54 13.38
CA MET A 1 3.38 -15.73 14.86
C MET A 1 3.02 -17.18 15.19
N LYS A 2 3.65 -17.81 16.19
CA LYS A 2 3.37 -19.21 16.56
C LYS A 2 2.11 -19.29 17.42
N ALA A 3 1.17 -20.15 17.02
CA ALA A 3 -0.09 -20.38 17.72
C ALA A 3 -0.32 -21.88 17.95
N LEU A 4 -0.92 -22.23 19.09
CA LEU A 4 -1.42 -23.57 19.36
C LEU A 4 -2.85 -23.68 18.82
N VAL A 5 -3.08 -24.66 17.96
CA VAL A 5 -4.39 -24.89 17.31
C VAL A 5 -4.96 -26.21 17.82
N ILE A 6 -6.19 -26.16 18.34
CA ILE A 6 -6.96 -27.33 18.76
C ILE A 6 -8.02 -27.59 17.68
N TYR A 7 -8.07 -28.81 17.17
CA TYR A 7 -8.94 -29.21 16.07
C TYR A 7 -9.48 -30.63 16.25
N ASP A 8 -10.54 -30.99 15.53
CA ASP A 8 -11.11 -32.34 15.56
C ASP A 8 -10.66 -33.22 14.39
N SER A 9 -11.13 -34.48 14.36
CA SER A 9 -10.83 -35.46 13.31
C SER A 9 -11.37 -35.10 11.93
N THR A 10 -12.19 -34.05 11.81
CA THR A 10 -12.65 -33.51 10.52
C THR A 10 -11.80 -32.34 10.03
N GLY A 11 -10.81 -31.91 10.83
CA GLY A 11 -9.98 -30.75 10.52
C GLY A 11 -10.61 -29.42 10.93
N ARG A 12 -11.75 -29.45 11.61
CA ARG A 12 -12.42 -28.24 12.10
C ARG A 12 -11.69 -27.71 13.33
N ILE A 13 -11.41 -26.41 13.30
CA ILE A 13 -10.72 -25.72 14.39
C ILE A 13 -11.72 -25.39 15.50
N TRP A 14 -11.37 -25.75 16.73
CA TRP A 14 -12.12 -25.45 17.94
C TRP A 14 -11.57 -24.22 18.67
N ASN A 15 -10.24 -24.09 18.71
CA ASN A 15 -9.59 -22.97 19.40
C ASN A 15 -8.20 -22.68 18.81
N ILE A 16 -7.80 -21.41 18.87
CA ILE A 16 -6.47 -20.92 18.48
C ILE A 16 -5.95 -20.08 19.64
N ILE A 17 -4.81 -20.48 20.21
CA ILE A 17 -4.19 -19.83 21.38
C ILE A 17 -2.84 -19.27 20.97
N TYR A 18 -2.66 -17.96 21.10
CA TYR A 18 -1.42 -17.26 20.76
C TYR A 18 -0.48 -17.19 21.97
N GLY A 19 0.81 -17.43 21.75
CA GLY A 19 1.84 -17.35 22.80
C GLY A 19 1.86 -18.52 23.78
N GLU A 20 1.11 -19.59 23.51
CA GLU A 20 1.16 -20.83 24.27
C GLU A 20 2.37 -21.67 23.84
N GLU A 21 3.07 -22.25 24.82
CA GLU A 21 4.24 -23.11 24.58
C GLU A 21 3.98 -24.57 24.95
N THR A 22 2.88 -24.84 25.65
CA THR A 22 2.57 -26.18 26.16
C THR A 22 1.47 -26.85 25.34
N VAL A 23 1.66 -28.15 25.07
CA VAL A 23 0.68 -28.97 24.36
C VAL A 23 -0.29 -29.55 25.38
N PRO A 24 -1.61 -29.29 25.28
CA PRO A 24 -2.59 -29.87 26.18
C PRO A 24 -2.66 -31.39 26.01
N GLN A 25 -2.68 -32.11 27.12
CA GLN A 25 -2.83 -33.57 27.09
C GLN A 25 -4.28 -33.97 26.80
N GLY A 26 -4.46 -35.01 25.98
CA GLY A 26 -5.77 -35.57 25.67
C GLY A 26 -6.59 -34.80 24.61
N LEU A 27 -6.04 -33.73 24.04
CA LEU A 27 -6.65 -32.97 22.95
C LEU A 27 -5.78 -33.00 21.70
N THR A 28 -6.39 -33.23 20.54
CA THR A 28 -5.72 -33.12 19.25
C THR A 28 -5.36 -31.66 19.00
N SER A 29 -4.04 -31.38 18.95
CA SER A 29 -3.53 -30.03 18.77
C SER A 29 -2.21 -30.02 18.02
N MET A 30 -1.89 -28.89 17.41
CA MET A 30 -0.62 -28.69 16.72
C MET A 30 -0.17 -27.23 16.82
N PHE A 31 1.13 -27.00 16.73
CA PHE A 31 1.65 -25.65 16.57
C PHE A 31 1.63 -25.23 15.10
N VAL A 32 1.13 -24.04 14.84
CA VAL A 32 1.05 -23.45 13.51
C VAL A 32 1.67 -22.06 13.55
N ASP A 33 2.60 -21.80 12.64
CA ASP A 33 3.05 -20.44 12.37
C ASP A 33 2.07 -19.78 11.41
N ILE A 34 1.26 -18.85 11.93
CA ILE A 34 0.31 -18.09 11.11
C ILE A 34 1.07 -16.94 10.44
N PRO A 35 1.14 -16.89 9.10
CA PRO A 35 1.78 -15.80 8.37
C PRO A 35 0.93 -14.53 8.43
N ASP A 36 1.59 -13.38 8.33
CA ASP A 36 0.92 -12.08 8.41
C ASP A 36 -0.11 -11.93 7.27
N GLY A 37 -1.31 -11.45 7.61
CA GLY A 37 -2.43 -11.29 6.66
C GLY A 37 -3.19 -12.58 6.33
N ALA A 38 -2.77 -13.73 6.86
CA ALA A 38 -3.48 -14.99 6.69
C ALA A 38 -4.35 -15.31 7.91
N ALA A 39 -5.54 -15.85 7.65
CA ALA A 39 -6.41 -16.45 8.66
C ALA A 39 -6.39 -17.97 8.49
N LEU A 40 -6.08 -18.70 9.55
CA LEU A 40 -6.15 -20.15 9.56
C LEU A 40 -7.62 -20.60 9.44
N GLU A 41 -7.95 -21.31 8.37
CA GLU A 41 -9.34 -21.66 8.02
C GLU A 41 -9.70 -23.06 8.52
N ARG A 42 -8.82 -24.04 8.29
CA ARG A 42 -8.97 -25.42 8.76
C ARG A 42 -7.63 -26.12 8.86
N ILE A 43 -7.63 -27.31 9.45
CA ILE A 43 -6.54 -28.26 9.35
C ILE A 43 -6.92 -29.32 8.31
N ASP A 44 -6.10 -29.50 7.28
CA ASP A 44 -6.23 -30.64 6.38
C ASP A 44 -5.73 -31.89 7.08
N VAL A 45 -6.68 -32.79 7.37
CA VAL A 45 -6.46 -34.09 8.05
C VAL A 45 -6.60 -35.26 7.08
N THR A 46 -6.54 -35.02 5.76
CA THR A 46 -6.57 -36.08 4.74
C THR A 46 -5.44 -37.09 4.96
N ASP A 47 -4.29 -36.61 5.44
CA ASP A 47 -3.21 -37.42 6.01
C ASP A 47 -3.19 -37.22 7.53
N SER A 48 -3.73 -38.18 8.28
CA SER A 48 -3.87 -38.10 9.73
C SER A 48 -2.53 -38.12 10.47
N GLU A 49 -1.48 -38.68 9.86
CA GLU A 49 -0.12 -38.70 10.43
C GLU A 49 0.61 -37.36 10.18
N ASN A 50 0.17 -36.58 9.19
CA ASN A 50 0.77 -35.31 8.82
C ASN A 50 -0.28 -34.23 8.51
N PRO A 51 -1.01 -33.77 9.53
CA PRO A 51 -2.02 -32.73 9.38
C PRO A 51 -1.38 -31.42 8.92
N LYS A 52 -2.03 -30.71 7.98
CA LYS A 52 -1.50 -29.47 7.40
C LYS A 52 -2.43 -28.28 7.65
N PRO A 53 -1.92 -27.14 8.12
CA PRO A 53 -2.74 -25.93 8.24
C PRO A 53 -3.12 -25.41 6.84
N VAL A 54 -4.39 -25.10 6.65
CA VAL A 54 -4.92 -24.46 5.45
C VAL A 54 -5.27 -23.03 5.80
N PHE A 55 -4.62 -22.10 5.11
CA PHE A 55 -4.81 -20.67 5.31
C PHE A 55 -5.71 -20.10 4.23
N SER A 56 -6.59 -19.20 4.66
CA SER A 56 -7.26 -18.25 3.78
C SER A 56 -6.57 -16.90 3.93
N TYR A 57 -6.36 -16.22 2.81
CA TYR A 57 -5.93 -14.83 2.85
C TYR A 57 -7.20 -13.99 2.78
N LEU A 58 -7.39 -13.10 3.75
CA LEU A 58 -8.41 -12.07 3.59
C LEU A 58 -8.01 -11.29 2.32
N PRO A 59 -8.92 -11.10 1.35
CA PRO A 59 -8.65 -10.14 0.27
C PRO A 59 -8.22 -8.83 0.93
N GLU A 60 -7.24 -8.11 0.35
CA GLU A 60 -6.70 -6.86 0.90
C GLU A 60 -7.82 -6.11 1.61
N SER A 61 -7.72 -6.02 2.94
CA SER A 61 -8.80 -5.43 3.73
C SER A 61 -9.15 -4.08 3.11
N GLY A 62 -10.43 -3.69 3.07
CA GLY A 62 -10.82 -2.44 2.41
C GLY A 62 -9.99 -1.22 2.87
N ILE A 63 -9.45 -1.26 4.10
CA ILE A 63 -8.51 -0.27 4.62
C ILE A 63 -7.13 -0.29 3.93
N GLY A 64 -6.58 -1.45 3.60
CA GLY A 64 -5.32 -1.59 2.85
C GLY A 64 -5.42 -1.03 1.44
N ILE A 65 -6.51 -1.34 0.72
CA ILE A 65 -6.79 -0.77 -0.61
C ILE A 65 -6.91 0.75 -0.53
N LEU A 66 -7.59 1.26 0.50
CA LEU A 66 -7.73 2.70 0.71
C LEU A 66 -6.39 3.38 1.04
N GLN A 67 -5.52 2.74 1.82
CA GLN A 67 -4.18 3.24 2.12
C GLN A 67 -3.31 3.29 0.86
N THR A 68 -3.32 2.24 0.04
CA THR A 68 -2.60 2.23 -1.24
C THR A 68 -3.10 3.34 -2.15
N LYS A 69 -4.42 3.48 -2.31
CA LYS A 69 -5.00 4.57 -3.13
C LYS A 69 -4.66 5.96 -2.58
N ALA A 70 -4.60 6.12 -1.27
CA ALA A 70 -4.21 7.39 -0.65
C ALA A 70 -2.76 7.73 -0.98
N ALA A 71 -1.85 6.75 -0.88
CA ALA A 71 -0.45 6.93 -1.25
C ALA A 71 -0.28 7.29 -2.75
N ASP A 72 -0.97 6.58 -3.64
CA ASP A 72 -0.92 6.86 -5.09
C ASP A 72 -1.44 8.28 -5.42
N LEU A 73 -2.48 8.74 -4.71
CA LEU A 73 -3.03 10.08 -4.88
C LEU A 73 -2.10 11.17 -4.33
N GLU A 74 -1.42 10.91 -3.21
CA GLU A 74 -0.41 11.81 -2.65
C GLU A 74 0.79 11.98 -3.57
N GLU A 75 1.24 10.89 -4.21
CA GLU A 75 2.30 10.92 -5.23
C GLU A 75 1.88 11.77 -6.44
N GLN A 76 0.72 11.49 -7.03
CA GLN A 76 0.20 12.26 -8.17
C GLN A 76 0.01 13.75 -7.85
N LEU A 77 -0.44 14.07 -6.63
CA LEU A 77 -0.58 15.44 -6.19
C LEU A 77 0.78 16.14 -6.13
N THR A 78 1.80 15.46 -5.62
CA THR A 78 3.17 15.98 -5.54
C THR A 78 3.74 16.23 -6.94
N ASP A 79 3.62 15.26 -7.85
CA ASP A 79 4.08 15.40 -9.23
C ASP A 79 3.40 16.57 -9.96
N THR A 80 2.08 16.72 -9.76
CA THR A 80 1.32 17.82 -10.36
C THR A 80 1.77 19.18 -9.80
N GLN A 81 2.07 19.27 -8.49
CA GLN A 81 2.57 20.50 -7.88
C GLN A 81 3.95 20.89 -8.40
N VAL A 82 4.84 19.91 -8.63
CA VAL A 82 6.15 20.15 -9.23
C VAL A 82 5.99 20.66 -10.66
N ALA A 83 5.22 19.97 -11.51
CA ALA A 83 4.98 20.38 -12.89
C ALA A 83 4.35 21.77 -12.99
N LEU A 84 3.42 22.10 -12.08
CA LEU A 84 2.81 23.42 -12.02
C LEU A 84 3.83 24.50 -11.64
N THR A 85 4.75 24.20 -10.72
CA THR A 85 5.82 25.13 -10.32
C THR A 85 6.76 25.41 -11.48
N GLU A 86 7.21 24.37 -12.19
CA GLU A 86 8.05 24.52 -13.39
C GLU A 86 7.35 25.36 -14.46
N GLN A 87 6.04 25.15 -14.66
CA GLN A 87 5.25 25.96 -15.59
C GLN A 87 5.21 27.44 -15.20
N TYR A 88 5.06 27.74 -13.90
CA TYR A 88 5.08 29.13 -13.41
C TYR A 88 6.43 29.81 -13.66
N GLU A 89 7.54 29.10 -13.47
CA GLU A 89 8.88 29.64 -13.73
C GLU A 89 9.07 29.98 -15.22
N VAL A 90 8.62 29.09 -16.12
CA VAL A 90 8.66 29.32 -17.57
C VAL A 90 7.80 30.52 -17.97
N ASN A 91 6.60 30.63 -17.41
CA ASN A 91 5.71 31.76 -17.71
C ASN A 91 6.28 33.10 -17.23
N LEU A 92 6.97 33.11 -16.08
CA LEU A 92 7.64 34.31 -15.58
C LEU A 92 8.76 34.75 -16.52
N ALA A 93 9.64 33.83 -16.92
CA ALA A 93 10.73 34.11 -17.85
C ALA A 93 10.22 34.64 -19.21
N LEU A 94 9.14 34.03 -19.73
CA LEU A 94 8.50 34.51 -20.96
C LEU A 94 7.94 35.93 -20.79
N SER A 95 7.33 36.23 -19.64
CA SER A 95 6.82 37.58 -19.36
C SER A 95 7.92 38.63 -19.35
N GLU A 96 9.10 38.29 -18.82
CA GLU A 96 10.28 39.17 -18.86
C GLU A 96 10.77 39.39 -20.30
N GLU A 97 10.85 38.33 -21.11
CA GLU A 97 11.24 38.43 -22.52
C GLU A 97 10.25 39.30 -23.33
N VAL A 98 8.95 39.08 -23.15
CA VAL A 98 7.91 39.89 -23.81
C VAL A 98 8.05 41.36 -23.43
N THR A 99 8.32 41.66 -22.16
CA THR A 99 8.53 43.04 -21.68
C THR A 99 9.76 43.67 -22.32
N ASN A 100 10.87 42.93 -22.36
CA ASN A 100 12.11 43.39 -23.00
C ASN A 100 11.92 43.69 -24.48
N LEU A 101 11.20 42.82 -25.20
CA LEU A 101 10.86 43.02 -26.61
C LEU A 101 9.94 44.22 -26.81
N GLN A 102 8.93 44.41 -25.96
CA GLN A 102 8.04 45.57 -26.01
C GLN A 102 8.81 46.89 -25.84
N ASN A 103 9.74 46.94 -24.89
CA ASN A 103 10.60 48.10 -24.68
C ASN A 103 11.49 48.39 -25.90
N ALA A 104 12.16 47.37 -26.43
CA ALA A 104 13.00 47.50 -27.62
C ALA A 104 12.20 47.98 -28.85
N VAL A 105 10.98 47.50 -29.03
CA VAL A 105 10.08 47.97 -30.08
C VAL A 105 9.71 49.44 -29.87
N CYS A 106 9.40 49.86 -28.64
CA CYS A 106 9.06 51.25 -28.32
C CYS A 106 10.23 52.19 -28.68
N GLU A 107 11.45 51.83 -28.30
CA GLU A 107 12.67 52.59 -28.63
C GLU A 107 12.86 52.77 -30.14
N LEU A 108 12.60 51.74 -30.95
CA LEU A 108 12.70 51.81 -32.40
C LEU A 108 11.65 52.75 -33.04
N TYR A 109 10.43 52.78 -32.50
CA TYR A 109 9.38 53.69 -32.99
C TYR A 109 9.60 55.13 -32.56
N GLU A 110 10.09 55.37 -31.34
CA GLU A 110 10.39 56.71 -30.84
C GLU A 110 11.63 57.30 -31.53
N GLY A 111 12.69 56.51 -31.73
CA GLY A 111 13.94 56.95 -32.39
C GLY A 111 13.84 57.16 -33.90
N GLY A 112 12.75 56.74 -34.55
CA GLY A 112 12.51 56.90 -36.00
C GLY A 112 11.73 58.17 -36.38
N THR A 113 11.43 59.05 -35.42
CA THR A 113 10.61 60.27 -35.63
C THR A 113 11.40 61.59 -35.63
N GLU A 114 12.75 61.53 -35.65
CA GLU A 114 13.64 62.69 -35.85
C GLU A 114 14.22 62.76 -37.27
#